data_AF-A0A1Q8TDX4-F1
#
_entry.id   AF-A0A1Q8TDX4-F1
#
_cell.length_a   1.000
_cell.length_b   1.000
_cell.length_c   1.000
_cell.angle_alpha   90.00
_cell.angle_beta   90.00
_cell.angle_gamma   90.00
#
_symmetry.space_group_name_H-M   'P 1'
#
loop_
_entity.id
_entity.type
_entity.pdbx_description
1 polymer ?
#
loop_
_entity_poly.entity_id
_entity_poly.type
_entity_poly.pdbx_seq_one_letter_code
_entity_poly.pdbx_strand_id
1 'polypeptide(L)'
;AARSPQPAARFLADALGADAAQRIAKEAAETSRRERRDYADVLLADEEVARQVDAQRLRACVDPGLYIGSSPWQVQRVLDALEVM
;
A
#
# COMPACT_ATOMS: atom_id res chain seq x y z
N ALA A 1 6.85 15.57 -12.38
CA ALA A 1 5.87 14.58 -12.88
C ALA A 1 5.61 13.54 -11.78
N ALA A 2 4.34 13.33 -11.46
CA ALA A 2 3.74 12.46 -10.43
C ALA A 2 4.67 11.47 -9.68
N ARG A 3 5.22 11.88 -8.54
CA ARG A 3 5.59 10.96 -7.45
C ARG A 3 4.47 11.01 -6.41
N SER A 4 3.40 10.25 -6.61
CA SER A 4 2.71 9.72 -5.44
C SER A 4 3.43 8.41 -5.12
N PRO A 5 4.35 8.37 -4.14
CA PRO A 5 4.95 7.11 -3.74
C PRO A 5 3.86 6.27 -3.10
N GLN A 6 3.21 5.43 -3.92
CA GLN A 6 2.40 4.34 -3.42
C GLN A 6 3.33 3.50 -2.57
N PRO A 7 2.97 3.19 -1.31
CA PRO A 7 3.87 2.48 -0.39
C PRO A 7 4.45 1.20 -0.98
N ALA A 8 3.63 0.49 -1.78
CA ALA A 8 4.04 -0.66 -2.57
C ALA A 8 5.21 -0.37 -3.52
N ALA A 9 5.13 0.68 -4.36
CA ALA A 9 6.17 1.00 -5.33
C ALA A 9 7.50 1.35 -4.65
N ARG A 10 7.45 2.04 -3.49
CA ARG A 10 8.65 2.34 -2.72
C ARG A 10 9.26 1.06 -2.13
N PHE A 11 8.45 0.19 -1.56
CA PHE A 11 8.89 -1.07 -0.97
C PHE A 11 9.47 -2.02 -2.02
N LEU A 12 8.83 -2.12 -3.18
CA LEU A 12 9.30 -2.94 -4.29
C LEU A 12 10.59 -2.41 -4.94
N ALA A 13 10.82 -1.09 -4.92
CA ALA A 13 12.00 -0.49 -5.52
C ALA A 13 13.31 -0.95 -4.89
N ASP A 14 13.31 -1.31 -3.60
CA ASP A 14 14.48 -1.83 -2.89
C ASP A 14 14.91 -3.22 -3.41
N ALA A 15 13.97 -4.00 -3.96
CA ALA A 15 14.24 -5.33 -4.51
C ALA A 15 14.37 -5.31 -6.05
N LEU A 16 13.49 -4.59 -6.74
CA LEU A 16 13.29 -4.67 -8.19
C LEU A 16 13.85 -3.47 -8.97
N GLY A 17 14.24 -2.40 -8.26
CA GLY A 17 14.54 -1.11 -8.86
C GLY A 17 13.28 -0.29 -9.14
N ALA A 18 13.45 1.04 -9.22
CA ALA A 18 12.35 2.00 -9.22
C ALA A 18 11.40 1.85 -10.42
N ASP A 19 11.92 1.63 -11.63
CA ASP A 19 11.12 1.57 -12.85
C ASP A 19 10.24 0.31 -12.88
N ALA A 20 10.81 -0.86 -12.57
CA ALA A 20 10.09 -2.12 -12.50
C ALA A 20 9.03 -2.08 -11.39
N ALA A 21 9.39 -1.58 -10.21
CA ALA A 21 8.47 -1.41 -9.09
C ALA A 21 7.27 -0.54 -9.45
N GLN A 22 7.49 0.59 -10.14
CA GLN A 22 6.41 1.50 -10.52
C GLN A 22 5.49 0.90 -11.59
N ARG A 23 6.06 0.20 -12.58
CA ARG A 23 5.28 -0.52 -13.59
C ARG A 23 4.40 -1.60 -12.95
N ILE A 24 5.00 -2.49 -12.17
CA ILE A 24 4.32 -3.62 -11.51
C ILE A 24 3.23 -3.12 -10.56
N ALA A 25 3.54 -2.12 -9.73
CA ALA A 25 2.57 -1.56 -8.79
C ALA A 25 1.32 -1.00 -9.50
N LYS A 26 1.52 -0.33 -10.65
CA LYS A 26 0.44 0.23 -11.46
C LYS A 26 -0.41 -0.87 -12.11
N GLU A 27 0.24 -1.86 -12.74
CA GLU A 27 -0.43 -2.99 -13.39
C GLU A 27 -1.24 -3.81 -12.36
N ALA A 28 -0.64 -4.10 -11.21
CA ALA A 28 -1.32 -4.81 -10.13
C ALA A 28 -2.53 -4.03 -9.58
N ALA A 29 -2.44 -2.70 -9.48
CA ALA A 29 -3.55 -1.89 -8.98
C ALA A 29 -4.72 -1.89 -9.97
N GLU A 30 -4.43 -1.86 -11.27
CA GLU A 30 -5.46 -1.97 -12.31
C GLU A 30 -6.12 -3.34 -12.34
N THR A 31 -5.32 -4.40 -12.25
CA THR A 31 -5.79 -5.79 -12.18
C THR A 31 -6.63 -6.02 -10.93
N SER A 32 -6.17 -5.58 -9.75
CA SER A 32 -6.92 -5.67 -8.49
C SER A 32 -8.30 -5.00 -8.59
N ARG A 33 -8.38 -3.80 -9.18
CA ARG A 33 -9.67 -3.11 -9.41
C ARG A 33 -10.58 -3.86 -10.38
N ARG A 34 -10.03 -4.29 -11.53
CA ARG A 34 -10.80 -4.96 -12.59
C ARG A 34 -11.34 -6.31 -12.12
N GLU A 35 -10.53 -7.07 -11.38
CA GLU A 35 -10.84 -8.44 -10.98
C GLU A 35 -11.42 -8.52 -9.57
N ARG A 36 -11.50 -7.40 -8.84
CA ARG A 36 -11.93 -7.32 -7.43
C ARG A 36 -11.15 -8.28 -6.52
N ARG A 37 -9.84 -8.35 -6.76
CA ARG A 37 -8.91 -9.18 -6.00
C ARG A 37 -8.09 -8.31 -5.05
N ASP A 38 -7.67 -8.91 -3.94
CA ASP A 38 -6.79 -8.24 -2.99
C ASP A 38 -5.49 -7.78 -3.67
N TYR A 39 -5.08 -6.54 -3.39
CA TYR A 39 -3.95 -5.92 -4.06
C TYR A 39 -2.63 -6.63 -3.72
N ALA A 40 -2.45 -7.10 -2.49
CA ALA A 40 -1.25 -7.83 -2.09
C ALA A 40 -1.17 -9.17 -2.80
N ASP A 41 -2.31 -9.86 -2.94
CA ASP A 41 -2.36 -11.14 -3.66
C ASP A 41 -2.11 -10.97 -5.17
N VAL A 42 -2.52 -9.84 -5.76
CA VAL A 42 -2.18 -9.54 -7.16
C VAL A 42 -0.68 -9.26 -7.32
N LEU A 43 -0.07 -8.52 -6.40
CA LEU A 43 1.38 -8.29 -6.41
C LEU A 43 2.17 -9.59 -6.23
N LEU A 44 1.72 -10.48 -5.34
CA LEU A 44 2.37 -11.78 -5.08
C LEU A 44 2.14 -12.81 -6.19
N ALA A 45 1.21 -12.56 -7.11
CA ALA A 45 1.02 -13.39 -8.29
C ALA A 45 2.07 -13.09 -9.39
N ASP A 46 2.77 -11.95 -9.31
CA ASP A 46 3.88 -11.64 -10.17
C ASP A 46 5.13 -12.43 -9.73
N GLU A 47 5.68 -13.25 -10.63
CA GLU A 47 6.81 -14.13 -10.31
C GLU A 47 8.08 -13.38 -9.89
N GLU A 48 8.28 -12.16 -10.40
CA GLU A 48 9.44 -11.34 -10.09
C GLU A 48 9.35 -10.84 -8.64
N VAL A 49 8.15 -10.40 -8.24
CA VAL A 49 7.84 -10.01 -6.86
C VAL A 49 7.94 -11.21 -5.91
N ALA A 50 7.29 -12.32 -6.24
CA ALA A 50 7.22 -13.50 -5.38
C ALA A 50 8.60 -14.12 -5.07
N ARG A 51 9.57 -13.97 -5.98
CA ARG A 51 10.94 -14.48 -5.82
C ARG A 51 11.83 -13.61 -4.93
N GLN A 52 11.56 -12.31 -4.87
CA GLN A 52 12.49 -11.33 -4.27
C GLN A 52 11.96 -10.69 -3.00
N VAL A 53 10.67 -10.87 -2.70
CA VAL A 53 9.97 -10.14 -1.65
C VAL A 53 9.31 -11.11 -0.68
N ASP A 54 9.48 -10.85 0.62
CA ASP A 54 8.76 -11.58 1.65
C ASP A 54 7.27 -11.22 1.64
N ALA A 55 6.41 -12.23 1.51
CA ALA A 55 4.97 -12.06 1.36
C ALA A 55 4.30 -11.42 2.58
N GLN A 56 4.78 -11.71 3.78
CA GLN A 56 4.21 -11.13 5.00
C GLN A 56 4.56 -9.65 5.11
N ARG A 57 5.81 -9.28 4.82
CA ARG A 57 6.26 -7.87 4.79
C ARG A 57 5.55 -7.08 3.70
N LEU A 58 5.32 -7.67 2.53
CA LEU A 58 4.58 -7.01 1.45
C LEU A 58 3.14 -6.74 1.87
N ARG A 59 2.43 -7.74 2.42
CA ARG A 59 1.05 -7.58 2.92
C ARG A 59 0.94 -6.50 3.98
N ALA A 60 1.85 -6.50 4.95
CA ALA A 60 1.91 -5.44 5.96
C ALA A 60 2.18 -4.07 5.32
N CYS A 61 3.05 -3.99 4.32
CA CYS A 61 3.35 -2.73 3.65
C CYS A 61 2.15 -2.17 2.88
N VAL A 62 1.28 -2.99 2.31
CA VAL A 62 0.14 -2.49 1.50
C VAL A 62 -1.17 -2.41 2.28
N ASP A 63 -1.16 -2.68 3.59
CA ASP A 63 -2.33 -2.58 4.46
C ASP A 63 -2.85 -1.13 4.53
N PRO A 64 -4.04 -0.83 3.97
CA PRO A 64 -4.62 0.51 4.01
C PRO A 64 -4.81 1.06 5.43
N GLY A 65 -5.04 0.19 6.42
CA GLY A 65 -5.25 0.57 7.82
C GLY A 65 -4.03 1.26 8.44
N LEU A 66 -2.83 1.02 7.90
CA LEU A 66 -1.60 1.66 8.35
C LEU A 66 -1.40 3.08 7.75
N TYR A 67 -2.24 3.50 6.81
CA TYR A 67 -2.13 4.78 6.09
C TYR A 67 -3.16 5.82 6.49
N ILE A 68 -3.77 5.68 7.67
CA ILE A 68 -4.75 6.64 8.20
C ILE A 68 -4.11 7.84 8.92
N GLY A 69 -2.78 7.85 9.11
CA GLY A 69 -2.04 8.99 9.64
C GLY A 69 -2.58 9.49 10.98
N SER A 70 -2.79 10.80 11.09
CA SER A 70 -3.32 11.44 12.31
C SER A 70 -4.84 11.31 12.48
N SER A 71 -5.54 10.55 11.63
CA SER A 71 -7.02 10.47 11.68
C SER A 71 -7.55 10.06 13.05
N PRO A 72 -6.98 9.05 13.76
CA PRO A 72 -7.46 8.69 15.10
C PRO A 72 -7.35 9.84 16.11
N TRP A 73 -6.23 10.57 16.09
CA TRP A 73 -6.00 11.72 16.98
C TRP A 73 -6.95 12.88 16.69
N GLN A 74 -7.26 13.12 15.43
CA GLN A 74 -8.21 14.16 15.03
C GLN A 74 -9.63 13.86 15.51
N VAL A 75 -10.06 12.59 15.41
CA VAL A 75 -11.34 12.13 15.94
C VAL A 75 -11.37 12.27 17.47
N GLN A 76 -10.33 11.80 18.15
CA GLN A 76 -10.24 11.89 19.62
C GLN A 76 -10.37 13.33 20.11
N ARG A 77 -9.66 14.27 19.47
CA ARG A 77 -9.72 15.70 19.85
C ARG A 77 -11.13 16.29 19.77
N VAL A 78 -11.96 15.83 18.84
CA VAL A 78 -13.36 16.28 18.74
C VAL A 78 -14.22 15.66 19.83
N LEU A 79 -14.03 14.37 20.13
CA LEU A 79 -14.73 13.69 21.22
C LEU A 79 -14.44 14.38 22.56
N ASP A 80 -13.17 14.67 22.85
CA ASP A 80 -12.75 15.36 24.07
C ASP A 80 -13.43 16.74 24.19
N ALA A 81 -13.56 17.48 23.08
CA ALA A 81 -14.20 18.79 23.07
C ALA A 81 -15.72 18.72 23.32
N LEU A 82 -16.38 17.63 22.92
CA LEU A 82 -17.80 17.41 23.13
C LEU A 82 -18.11 16.92 24.54
N GLU A 83 -17.21 16.18 25.19
CA GLU A 83 -17.38 15.70 26.57
C GLU A 83 -17.23 16.81 27.63
N VAL A 84 -16.55 17.90 27.28
CA VAL A 84 -16.34 19.07 28.16
C VAL A 84 -17.52 20.07 28.08
N MET A 85 -18.43 19.90 27.11
CA MET A 85 -19.67 20.69 26.98
C MET A 85 -20.80 20.15 27.85
#